data_AF-A0A8T0DTB8-F1
#
_entry.id   AF-A0A8T0DTB8-F1
#
_cell.length_a   1.000
_cell.length_b   1.000
_cell.length_c   1.000
_cell.angle_alpha   90.00
_cell.angle_beta   90.00
_cell.angle_gamma   90.00
#
_symmetry.space_group_name_H-M   'P 1'
#
loop_
_entity.id
_entity.type
_entity.pdbx_description
1 polymer ?
#
loop_
_entity_poly.entity_id
_entity_poly.type
_entity_poly.pdbx_seq_one_letter_code
_entity_poly.pdbx_strand_id
1 'polypeptide(L)'
;MSANDKAKSSDTPHVSLFPSPPWQLVNKHLTPSSVADVPIRPPSPPGQNVYRMFGNLYNADDAILRSLESQGVRRVYPQVYNRKRELRKINFSILANYLDLLDIITRDP
;
A
#
# COMPACT_ATOMS: atom_id res chain seq x y z
N MET A 1 -13.52 -14.99 -56.93
CA MET A 1 -14.38 -14.18 -56.04
C MET A 1 -15.03 -15.15 -55.07
N SER A 2 -14.92 -15.12 -53.76
CA SER A 2 -14.31 -14.19 -52.82
C SER A 2 -13.99 -14.99 -51.56
N ALA A 3 -12.85 -14.68 -50.94
CA ALA A 3 -12.49 -15.14 -49.61
C ALA A 3 -13.47 -14.56 -48.57
N ASN A 4 -13.67 -15.26 -47.45
CA ASN A 4 -13.92 -14.57 -46.19
C ASN A 4 -13.32 -15.38 -45.03
N ASP A 5 -12.23 -14.82 -44.52
CA ASP A 5 -11.44 -15.28 -43.38
C ASP A 5 -12.29 -15.40 -42.11
N LYS A 6 -12.23 -16.56 -41.45
CA LYS A 6 -12.58 -16.67 -40.04
C LYS A 6 -11.50 -15.97 -39.22
N ALA A 7 -11.76 -14.74 -38.81
CA ALA A 7 -10.97 -14.05 -37.80
C ALA A 7 -10.96 -14.86 -36.49
N LYS A 8 -9.88 -15.59 -36.25
CA LYS A 8 -9.50 -16.06 -34.92
C LYS A 8 -9.15 -14.82 -34.11
N SER A 9 -9.97 -14.48 -33.12
CA SER A 9 -9.58 -13.51 -32.10
C SER A 9 -8.32 -14.04 -31.42
N SER A 10 -7.23 -13.32 -31.61
CA SER A 10 -5.99 -13.52 -30.87
C SER A 10 -6.26 -13.14 -29.41
N ASP A 11 -6.64 -14.11 -28.60
CA ASP A 11 -6.62 -13.99 -27.15
C ASP A 11 -5.15 -14.01 -26.69
N THR A 12 -4.42 -12.93 -26.98
CA THR A 12 -3.22 -12.61 -26.24
C THR A 12 -3.65 -12.39 -24.79
N PRO A 13 -3.21 -13.22 -23.84
CA PRO A 13 -3.58 -13.03 -22.45
C PRO A 13 -3.02 -11.67 -22.03
N HIS A 14 -3.91 -10.71 -21.76
CA HIS A 14 -3.56 -9.53 -21.00
C HIS A 14 -3.15 -10.03 -19.61
N VAL A 15 -1.85 -10.24 -19.41
CA VAL A 15 -1.29 -10.67 -18.14
C VAL A 15 -1.32 -9.47 -17.22
N SER A 16 -2.43 -9.27 -16.51
CA SER A 16 -2.43 -8.40 -15.35
C SER A 16 -1.47 -8.98 -14.31
N LEU A 17 -0.59 -8.13 -13.76
CA LEU A 17 0.26 -8.50 -12.61
C LEU A 17 -0.55 -8.82 -11.34
N PHE A 18 -1.85 -8.54 -11.37
CA PHE A 18 -2.77 -8.78 -10.28
C PHE A 18 -3.57 -10.06 -10.51
N PRO A 19 -3.85 -10.83 -9.44
CA PRO A 19 -4.73 -11.99 -9.52
C PRO A 19 -6.14 -11.55 -9.95
N SER A 20 -6.85 -12.44 -10.64
CA SER A 20 -8.25 -12.22 -10.98
C SER A 20 -9.08 -11.95 -9.71
N PRO A 21 -10.05 -11.03 -9.75
CA PRO A 21 -10.91 -10.75 -8.61
C PRO A 21 -11.60 -12.02 -8.07
N PRO A 22 -11.86 -12.11 -6.76
CA PRO A 22 -12.56 -13.26 -6.17
C PRO A 22 -14.06 -13.21 -6.50
N TRP A 23 -14.42 -13.57 -7.74
CA TRP A 23 -15.79 -13.45 -8.27
C TRP A 23 -16.85 -14.20 -7.47
N GLN A 24 -16.48 -15.32 -6.82
CA GLN A 24 -17.38 -16.06 -5.93
C GLN A 24 -17.90 -15.19 -4.77
N LEU A 25 -17.03 -14.34 -4.21
CA LEU A 25 -17.40 -13.41 -3.14
C LEU A 25 -18.31 -12.30 -3.68
N VAL A 26 -17.94 -11.70 -4.82
CA VAL A 26 -18.71 -10.62 -5.44
C VAL A 26 -20.12 -11.09 -5.78
N ASN A 27 -20.26 -12.24 -6.43
CA ASN A 27 -21.56 -12.76 -6.84
C ASN A 27 -22.46 -13.09 -5.64
N LYS A 28 -21.89 -13.62 -4.55
CA LYS A 28 -22.64 -13.92 -3.32
C LYS A 28 -23.24 -12.66 -2.66
N HIS A 29 -22.55 -11.52 -2.76
CA HIS A 29 -22.93 -10.29 -2.04
C HIS A 29 -23.62 -9.24 -2.92
N LEU A 30 -23.53 -9.35 -4.24
CA LEU A 30 -24.09 -8.37 -5.19
C LEU A 30 -25.37 -8.86 -5.90
N THR A 31 -25.85 -10.07 -5.57
CA THR A 31 -27.09 -10.61 -6.15
C THR A 31 -28.32 -9.93 -5.50
N PRO A 32 -29.27 -9.38 -6.28
CA PRO A 32 -30.37 -8.55 -5.76
C PRO A 32 -31.35 -9.29 -4.84
N SER A 33 -31.32 -10.62 -4.79
CA SER A 33 -32.19 -11.42 -3.93
C SER A 33 -31.73 -11.53 -2.48
N SER A 34 -30.51 -11.08 -2.14
CA SER A 34 -29.98 -11.15 -0.76
C SER A 34 -29.74 -9.79 -0.09
N VAL A 35 -30.07 -8.68 -0.77
CA VAL A 35 -29.60 -7.33 -0.39
C VAL A 35 -30.74 -6.32 -0.35
N ALA A 36 -31.73 -6.57 0.50
CA ALA A 36 -32.48 -5.47 1.11
C ALA A 36 -31.92 -5.32 2.54
N ASP A 37 -31.03 -4.36 2.72
CA ASP A 37 -30.61 -3.75 4.00
C ASP A 37 -29.64 -4.48 4.95
N VAL A 38 -29.01 -5.60 4.59
CA VAL A 38 -27.95 -6.16 5.46
C VAL A 38 -26.57 -5.64 5.05
N PRO A 39 -25.87 -4.85 5.90
CA PRO A 39 -24.50 -4.43 5.62
C PRO A 39 -23.58 -5.66 5.50
N ILE A 40 -22.77 -5.70 4.43
CA ILE A 40 -21.81 -6.77 4.19
C ILE A 40 -20.85 -6.82 5.37
N ARG A 41 -20.92 -7.90 6.16
CA ARG A 41 -19.98 -8.11 7.27
C ARG A 41 -18.67 -8.69 6.72
N PRO A 42 -17.51 -8.23 7.23
CA PRO A 42 -16.24 -8.86 6.89
C PRO A 42 -16.26 -10.35 7.30
N PRO A 43 -15.52 -11.21 6.57
CA PRO A 43 -15.41 -12.62 6.94
C PRO A 43 -14.80 -12.76 8.34
N SER A 44 -15.23 -13.79 9.07
CA SER A 44 -14.62 -14.12 10.36
C SER A 44 -13.12 -14.40 10.17
N PRO A 45 -12.24 -13.91 11.06
CA PRO A 45 -10.81 -14.17 10.99
C PRO A 45 -10.51 -15.68 10.94
N PRO A 46 -9.49 -16.11 10.16
CA PRO A 46 -9.07 -17.50 10.12
C PRO A 46 -8.34 -17.85 11.42
N GLY A 47 -9.05 -18.42 12.39
CA GLY A 47 -8.53 -18.81 13.70
C GLY A 47 -8.98 -17.87 14.83
N GLN A 48 -9.16 -18.43 16.04
CA GLN A 48 -9.67 -17.66 17.19
C GLN A 48 -8.66 -16.64 17.72
N ASN A 49 -7.36 -16.90 17.53
CA ASN A 49 -6.35 -16.19 18.29
C ASN A 49 -5.01 -15.96 17.55
N VAL A 50 -4.64 -16.83 16.60
CA VAL A 50 -3.35 -16.72 15.90
C VAL A 50 -3.56 -16.52 14.39
N TYR A 51 -3.02 -15.43 13.85
CA TYR A 51 -3.07 -15.14 12.41
C TYR A 51 -1.78 -14.50 11.92
N ARG A 52 -1.55 -14.47 10.61
CA ARG A 52 -0.34 -13.88 10.02
C ARG A 52 -0.59 -12.40 9.68
N MET A 53 0.22 -11.51 10.23
CA MET A 53 0.14 -10.07 10.02
C MET A 53 1.53 -9.55 9.59
N PHE A 54 1.62 -8.88 8.44
CA PHE A 54 2.88 -8.36 7.89
C PHE A 54 4.02 -9.40 7.82
N GLY A 55 3.69 -10.65 7.52
CA GLY A 55 4.65 -11.75 7.47
C GLY A 55 4.99 -12.39 8.82
N ASN A 56 4.61 -11.76 9.94
CA ASN A 56 4.82 -12.25 11.30
C ASN A 56 3.59 -12.99 11.83
N LEU A 57 3.81 -13.92 12.76
CA LEU A 57 2.73 -14.55 13.51
C LEU A 57 2.23 -13.58 14.58
N TYR A 58 0.95 -13.25 14.55
CA TYR A 58 0.25 -12.44 15.53
C TYR A 58 -0.59 -13.34 16.43
N ASN A 59 -0.55 -13.09 17.74
CA ASN A 59 -1.35 -13.79 18.76
C ASN A 59 -2.21 -12.74 19.48
N ALA A 60 -3.52 -12.93 19.54
CA ALA A 60 -4.46 -11.98 20.15
C ALA A 60 -4.51 -12.08 21.69
N ASP A 61 -4.02 -13.18 22.28
CA ASP A 61 -3.93 -13.40 23.74
C ASP A 61 -2.68 -12.74 24.35
N ASP A 62 -1.74 -12.24 23.55
CA ASP A 62 -0.57 -11.53 24.07
C ASP A 62 -1.03 -10.22 24.73
N ALA A 63 -0.89 -10.14 26.05
CA ALA A 63 -1.31 -9.00 26.88
C ALA A 63 -0.64 -7.66 26.49
N ILE A 64 0.47 -7.71 25.75
CA ILE A 64 1.19 -6.54 25.25
C ILE A 64 1.62 -6.79 23.81
N LEU A 65 1.13 -5.95 22.90
CA LEU A 65 1.62 -5.89 21.52
C LEU A 65 3.13 -5.61 21.52
N ARG A 66 3.93 -6.53 20.97
CA ARG A 66 5.37 -6.32 20.75
C ARG A 66 5.59 -5.04 19.95
N SER A 67 6.54 -4.20 20.38
CA SER A 67 6.86 -2.95 19.66
C SER A 67 7.32 -3.26 18.24
N LEU A 68 7.02 -2.37 17.28
CA LEU A 68 7.48 -2.53 15.89
C LEU A 68 9.01 -2.67 15.80
N GLU A 69 9.75 -1.96 16.65
CA GLU A 69 11.21 -2.08 16.74
C GLU A 69 11.65 -3.50 17.14
N SER A 70 10.95 -4.15 18.08
CA SER A 70 11.21 -5.54 18.47
C SER A 70 10.81 -6.57 17.39
N GLN A 71 9.96 -6.18 16.44
CA GLN A 71 9.58 -6.97 15.27
C GLN A 71 10.53 -6.75 14.08
N GLY A 72 11.62 -6.01 14.27
CA GLY A 72 12.60 -5.71 13.22
C GLY A 72 12.20 -4.56 12.30
N VAL A 73 11.12 -3.84 12.59
CA VAL A 73 10.75 -2.64 11.84
C VAL A 73 11.67 -1.50 12.25
N ARG A 74 12.54 -1.08 11.33
CA ARG A 74 13.45 0.04 11.57
C ARG A 74 12.67 1.34 11.73
N ARG A 75 12.93 2.05 12.82
CA ARG A 75 12.38 3.41 13.01
C ARG A 75 13.03 4.38 12.02
N VAL A 76 12.20 5.15 11.32
CA VAL A 76 12.65 6.16 10.33
C VAL A 76 13.26 7.38 11.02
N TYR A 77 12.71 7.78 12.17
CA TYR A 77 13.17 8.91 12.96
C TYR A 77 13.90 8.44 14.22
N PRO A 78 14.89 9.16 14.77
CA PRO A 78 15.52 8.81 16.04
C PRO A 78 14.62 9.16 17.25
N GLN A 79 14.76 8.42 18.37
CA GLN A 79 13.99 8.64 19.61
C GLN A 79 14.41 9.92 20.29
N VAL A 80 15.73 10.16 20.25
CA VAL A 80 16.37 11.33 20.83
C VAL A 80 16.75 12.24 19.67
N TYR A 81 16.12 13.41 19.63
CA TYR A 81 16.30 14.39 18.56
C TYR A 81 16.84 15.69 19.15
N ASN A 82 18.05 16.08 18.74
CA ASN A 82 18.62 17.36 19.15
C ASN A 82 18.05 18.49 18.27
N ARG A 83 16.94 19.07 18.73
CA ARG A 83 16.23 20.15 18.04
C ARG A 83 17.14 21.30 17.60
N LYS A 84 18.10 21.68 18.46
CA LYS A 84 19.04 22.78 18.17
C LYS A 84 20.00 22.43 17.03
N ARG A 85 20.52 21.19 16.99
CA ARG A 85 21.39 20.73 15.90
C ARG A 85 20.64 20.68 14.58
N GLU A 86 19.40 20.24 14.61
CA GLU A 86 18.60 20.04 13.41
C GLU A 86 18.06 21.35 12.85
N LEU A 87 17.71 22.30 13.71
CA LEU A 87 17.40 23.67 13.30
C LEU A 87 18.60 24.32 12.58
N ARG A 88 19.83 24.09 13.06
CA ARG A 88 21.04 24.57 12.36
C ARG A 88 21.21 23.94 10.99
N LYS A 89 20.91 22.65 10.85
CA LYS A 89 20.95 21.96 9.54
C LYS A 89 19.91 22.54 8.58
N ILE A 90 18.69 22.78 9.06
CA ILE A 90 17.62 23.38 8.26
C ILE A 90 18.00 24.81 7.85
N ASN A 91 18.52 25.63 8.77
CA ASN A 91 18.99 26.98 8.46
C ASN A 91 20.12 27.00 7.42
N PHE A 92 21.01 26.01 7.44
CA PHE A 92 22.02 25.89 6.40
C PHE A 92 21.41 25.43 5.07
N SER A 93 20.55 24.42 5.11
CA SER A 93 19.89 23.86 3.92
C SER A 93 19.02 24.87 3.19
N ILE A 94 18.31 25.75 3.90
CA ILE A 94 17.46 26.77 3.27
C ILE A 94 18.30 27.83 2.56
N LEU A 95 19.46 28.20 3.12
CA LEU A 95 20.39 29.13 2.49
C LEU A 95 21.04 28.51 1.25
N ALA A 96 21.47 27.26 1.32
CA ALA A 96 22.01 26.54 0.17
C ALA A 96 20.97 26.44 -0.96
N ASN A 97 19.75 25.99 -0.65
CA ASN A 97 18.67 25.90 -1.63
C ASN A 97 18.33 27.26 -2.24
N TYR A 98 18.38 28.34 -1.47
CA TYR A 98 18.15 29.70 -1.98
C TYR A 98 19.24 30.12 -2.98
N LEU A 99 20.51 29.87 -2.66
CA LEU A 99 21.62 30.19 -3.56
C LEU A 99 21.57 29.34 -4.83
N ASP A 100 21.23 28.06 -4.74
CA ASP A 100 21.04 27.19 -5.90
C ASP A 100 19.92 27.73 -6.80
N LEU A 101 18.82 28.19 -6.21
CA LEU A 101 17.70 28.79 -6.95
C LEU A 101 18.12 30.08 -7.67
N LEU A 102 18.92 30.92 -7.01
CA LEU A 102 19.49 32.12 -7.65
C LEU A 102 20.40 31.75 -8.83
N ASP A 103 21.24 30.73 -8.69
CA ASP A 103 22.12 30.28 -9.78
C ASP A 103 21.31 29.74 -10.96
N ILE A 104 20.23 29.00 -10.70
CA ILE A 104 19.30 28.52 -11.74
C ILE A 104 18.66 29.72 -12.47
N ILE A 105 18.06 30.66 -11.75
CA ILE A 105 17.39 31.84 -12.34
C ILE A 105 18.35 32.69 -13.16
N THR A 106 19.61 32.78 -12.76
CA THR A 106 20.60 33.63 -13.44
C THR A 106 21.24 32.98 -14.67
N ARG A 107 21.29 31.65 -14.73
CA ARG A 107 21.88 30.92 -15.88
C ARG A 107 20.85 30.48 -16.91
N ASP A 108 19.73 29.92 -16.46
CA ASP A 108 18.66 29.35 -17.29
C ASP A 108 17.28 29.80 -16.74
N PRO A 109 16.83 31.03 -17.05
CA PRO A 109 15.54 31.56 -16.58
C PRO A 109 14.32 30.85 -17.18
#